data_AF-A0A561SGA0-F1
#
_entry.id   AF-A0A561SGA0-F1
#
_cell.length_a   1.000
_cell.length_b   1.000
_cell.length_c   1.000
_cell.angle_alpha   90.00
_cell.angle_beta   90.00
_cell.angle_gamma   90.00
#
_symmetry.space_group_name_H-M   'P 1'
#
loop_
_entity.id
_entity.type
_entity.pdbx_description
1 polymer ?
#
loop_
_entity_poly.entity_id
_entity_poly.type
_entity_poly.pdbx_seq_one_letter_code
_entity_poly.pdbx_strand_id
1 'polypeptide(L)'
;MLHVGELHAQAGCAGVARAEVHLRDLHHVVRNDQDHVATTIARLRENTRGGDFAYYSDIVAFMADLPLEEASPTRWIDGAQHTRRRWRGLVTARRDDLRMSL
;
A
#
# COMPACT_ATOMS: atom_id res chain seq x y z
N MET A 1 -32.17 4.58 18.43
CA MET A 1 -31.14 3.68 19.00
C MET A 1 -30.70 2.75 17.89
N LEU A 2 -29.74 3.18 17.06
CA LEU A 2 -29.28 2.46 15.86
C LEU A 2 -27.82 2.04 16.05
N HIS A 3 -27.60 0.74 16.06
CA HIS A 3 -26.58 0.06 15.25
C HIS A 3 -25.10 0.49 15.35
N VAL A 4 -24.54 0.52 16.56
CA VAL A 4 -23.06 0.61 16.75
C VAL A 4 -22.34 -0.65 16.20
N GLY A 5 -22.99 -1.82 16.23
CA GLY A 5 -22.41 -3.08 15.71
C GLY A 5 -22.36 -3.16 14.18
N GLU A 6 -23.34 -2.57 13.49
CA GLU A 6 -23.42 -2.60 12.01
C GLU A 6 -22.45 -1.59 11.39
N LEU A 7 -22.12 -0.49 12.09
CA LEU A 7 -21.11 0.47 11.64
C LEU A 7 -19.70 -0.13 11.62
N HIS A 8 -19.33 -0.94 12.63
CA HIS A 8 -18.05 -1.63 12.68
C HIS A 8 -17.94 -2.75 11.62
N ALA A 9 -19.02 -3.51 11.41
CA ALA A 9 -19.08 -4.53 10.38
C ALA A 9 -19.01 -3.91 8.96
N GLN A 10 -19.70 -2.79 8.73
CA GLN A 10 -19.68 -2.06 7.47
C GLN A 10 -18.31 -1.40 7.21
N ALA A 11 -17.65 -0.86 8.25
CA ALA A 11 -16.28 -0.35 8.16
C ALA A 11 -15.25 -1.46 7.87
N GLY A 12 -15.45 -2.65 8.46
CA GLY A 12 -14.66 -3.84 8.16
C GLY A 12 -14.84 -4.32 6.72
N CYS A 13 -16.08 -4.45 6.24
CA CYS A 13 -16.37 -4.81 4.84
C CYS A 13 -15.87 -3.77 3.84
N ALA A 14 -16.01 -2.47 4.15
CA ALA A 14 -15.44 -1.40 3.35
C ALA A 14 -13.90 -1.46 3.37
N GLY A 15 -13.27 -1.76 4.51
CA GLY A 15 -11.82 -1.93 4.62
C GLY A 15 -11.28 -3.11 3.80
N VAL A 16 -12.00 -4.23 3.75
CA VAL A 16 -11.66 -5.42 2.95
C VAL A 16 -11.85 -5.16 1.45
N ALA A 17 -12.97 -4.54 1.04
CA ALA A 17 -13.18 -4.14 -0.35
C ALA A 17 -12.16 -3.08 -0.82
N ARG A 18 -11.68 -2.22 0.10
CA ARG A 18 -10.61 -1.26 -0.16
C ARG A 18 -9.24 -1.94 -0.25
N ALA A 19 -8.99 -2.95 0.57
CA ALA A 19 -7.78 -3.80 0.50
C ALA A 19 -7.70 -4.60 -0.82
N GLU A 20 -8.83 -5.04 -1.38
CA GLU A 20 -8.87 -5.72 -2.69
C GLU A 20 -8.47 -4.81 -3.85
N VAL A 21 -8.80 -3.51 -3.80
CA VAL A 21 -8.29 -2.51 -4.77
C VAL A 21 -6.76 -2.43 -4.72
N HIS A 22 -6.14 -2.62 -3.55
CA HIS A 22 -4.70 -2.46 -3.35
C HIS A 22 -3.85 -3.58 -3.97
N LEU A 23 -4.40 -4.78 -4.18
CA LEU A 23 -3.68 -5.88 -4.84
C LEU A 23 -3.41 -5.60 -6.33
N ARG A 24 -4.37 -4.96 -7.01
CA ARG A 24 -4.20 -4.57 -8.43
C ARG A 24 -3.27 -3.38 -8.58
N ASP A 25 -3.28 -2.46 -7.63
CA ASP A 25 -2.32 -1.36 -7.55
C ASP A 25 -0.87 -1.86 -7.35
N LEU A 26 -0.70 -2.91 -6.54
CA LEU A 26 0.58 -3.60 -6.34
C LEU A 26 1.15 -4.16 -7.66
N HIS A 27 0.29 -4.62 -8.57
CA HIS A 27 0.66 -5.09 -9.90
C HIS A 27 1.24 -3.97 -10.79
N HIS A 28 0.72 -2.75 -10.70
CA HIS A 28 1.27 -1.59 -11.41
C HIS A 28 2.65 -1.19 -10.87
N VAL A 29 2.84 -1.24 -9.56
CA VAL A 29 4.16 -1.02 -8.94
C VAL A 29 5.17 -2.06 -9.43
N VAL A 30 4.76 -3.33 -9.52
CA VAL A 30 5.63 -4.40 -10.07
C VAL A 30 5.94 -4.15 -11.54
N ARG A 31 4.98 -3.67 -12.36
CA ARG A 31 5.19 -3.33 -13.78
C ARG A 31 5.98 -2.05 -14.07
N ASN A 32 6.38 -1.29 -13.04
CA ASN A 32 7.15 -0.04 -13.16
C ASN A 32 6.40 1.11 -13.88
N ASP A 33 5.08 1.15 -13.73
CA ASP A 33 4.25 2.22 -14.25
C ASP A 33 4.18 3.38 -13.25
N GLN A 34 5.17 4.27 -13.29
CA GLN A 34 5.41 5.31 -12.27
C GLN A 34 4.24 6.32 -12.14
N ASP A 35 3.57 6.65 -13.24
CA ASP A 35 2.43 7.58 -13.23
C ASP A 35 1.21 6.97 -12.52
N HIS A 36 0.97 5.67 -12.74
CA HIS A 36 -0.05 4.92 -12.02
C HIS A 36 0.29 4.77 -10.53
N VAL A 37 1.56 4.60 -10.18
CA VAL A 37 2.02 4.52 -8.78
C VAL A 37 1.73 5.80 -8.00
N ALA A 38 2.07 6.97 -8.56
CA ALA A 38 1.81 8.25 -7.90
C ALA A 38 0.30 8.48 -7.68
N THR A 39 -0.52 8.16 -8.69
CA THR A 39 -1.99 8.25 -8.61
C THR A 39 -2.56 7.32 -7.53
N THR A 40 -2.06 6.09 -7.44
CA THR A 40 -2.42 5.14 -6.39
C THR A 40 -2.08 5.66 -5.01
N ILE A 41 -0.87 6.21 -4.80
CA ILE A 41 -0.45 6.75 -3.49
C ILE A 41 -1.35 7.92 -3.07
N ALA A 42 -1.64 8.85 -3.98
CA ALA A 42 -2.53 9.97 -3.70
C ALA A 42 -3.95 9.50 -3.31
N ARG A 43 -4.50 8.55 -4.07
CA ARG A 43 -5.81 7.97 -3.79
C ARG A 43 -5.84 7.21 -2.47
N LEU A 44 -4.78 6.48 -2.14
CA LEU A 44 -4.62 5.79 -0.86
C LEU A 44 -4.66 6.76 0.30
N ARG A 45 -3.87 7.84 0.24
CA ARG A 45 -3.81 8.84 1.29
C ARG A 45 -5.14 9.56 1.50
N GLU A 46 -5.81 9.96 0.41
CA GLU A 46 -7.16 10.54 0.48
C GLU A 46 -8.11 9.60 1.21
N ASN A 47 -8.06 8.33 0.84
CA ASN A 47 -8.91 7.29 1.36
C ASN A 47 -8.66 6.94 2.84
N THR A 48 -7.43 7.14 3.31
CA THR A 48 -6.97 6.80 4.66
C THR A 48 -6.68 8.05 5.49
N ARG A 49 -7.23 9.22 5.14
CA ARG A 49 -7.06 10.47 5.90
C ARG A 49 -7.51 10.37 7.36
N GLY A 50 -8.40 9.43 7.68
CA GLY A 50 -8.81 9.11 9.05
C GLY A 50 -7.72 8.42 9.89
N GLY A 51 -6.54 8.14 9.33
CA GLY A 51 -5.43 7.47 10.01
C GLY A 51 -5.51 5.93 9.94
N ASP A 52 -6.73 5.38 9.87
CA ASP A 52 -6.94 3.96 9.62
C ASP A 52 -6.32 3.56 8.28
N PHE A 53 -5.52 2.49 8.30
CA PHE A 53 -4.91 1.90 7.12
C PHE A 53 -3.89 2.78 6.36
N ALA A 54 -3.40 3.88 6.95
CA ALA A 54 -2.40 4.76 6.35
C ALA A 54 -1.11 4.02 5.93
N TYR A 55 -0.79 2.90 6.60
CA TYR A 55 0.34 2.02 6.29
C TYR A 55 0.31 1.46 4.86
N TYR A 56 -0.84 1.37 4.19
CA TYR A 56 -0.87 0.94 2.78
C TYR A 56 -0.15 1.92 1.87
N SER A 57 -0.29 3.23 2.10
CA SER A 57 0.41 4.24 1.30
C SER A 57 1.93 4.15 1.47
N ASP A 58 2.40 3.87 2.71
CA ASP A 58 3.81 3.66 3.01
C ASP A 58 4.36 2.40 2.32
N ILE A 59 3.60 1.29 2.33
CA ILE A 59 3.98 0.04 1.65
C ILE A 59 4.12 0.28 0.13
N VAL A 60 3.17 1.00 -0.48
CA VAL A 60 3.24 1.33 -1.92
C VAL A 60 4.45 2.21 -2.24
N ALA A 61 4.72 3.23 -1.43
CA ALA A 61 5.91 4.07 -1.59
C ALA A 61 7.20 3.24 -1.43
N PHE A 62 7.28 2.33 -0.45
CA PHE A 62 8.41 1.44 -0.26
C PHE A 62 8.63 0.50 -1.45
N MET A 63 7.58 -0.12 -1.97
CA MET A 63 7.65 -0.98 -3.16
C MET A 63 8.15 -0.21 -4.40
N ALA A 64 7.73 1.05 -4.54
CA ALA A 64 8.11 1.93 -5.64
C ALA A 64 9.48 2.64 -5.48
N ASP A 65 10.13 2.50 -4.32
CA ASP A 65 11.33 3.26 -3.91
C ASP A 65 11.14 4.76 -3.74
N LEU A 66 9.92 5.19 -3.51
CA LEU A 66 9.64 6.61 -3.34
C LEU A 66 9.98 7.05 -1.91
N PRO A 67 10.41 8.31 -1.72
CA PRO A 67 10.49 8.90 -0.39
C PRO A 67 9.08 9.00 0.22
N LEU A 68 9.00 8.88 1.54
CA LEU A 68 7.79 9.28 2.25
C LEU A 68 7.85 10.80 2.44
N GLU A 69 6.78 11.51 2.09
CA GLU A 69 6.69 12.96 2.32
C GLU A 69 6.60 13.31 3.81
N GLU A 70 6.03 12.42 4.62
CA GLU A 70 5.95 12.52 6.06
C GLU A 70 6.53 11.26 6.71
N ALA A 71 7.00 11.38 7.95
CA ALA A 71 7.42 10.20 8.70
C ALA A 71 6.22 9.26 8.86
N SER A 72 6.43 7.98 8.56
CA SER A 72 5.38 6.97 8.70
C SER A 72 4.84 6.98 10.14
N PRO A 73 3.53 7.22 10.34
CA PRO A 73 2.92 7.10 11.67
C PRO A 73 2.85 5.64 12.13
N THR A 74 3.13 4.70 11.23
CA THR A 74 3.10 3.26 11.47
C THR A 74 4.35 2.80 12.20
N ARG A 75 4.16 2.09 13.33
CA ARG A 75 5.27 1.39 13.99
C ARG A 75 5.56 0.09 13.25
N TRP A 76 6.60 0.11 12.42
CA TRP A 76 7.09 -1.07 11.71
C TRP A 76 7.83 -2.03 12.65
N ILE A 77 7.57 -3.33 12.51
CA ILE A 77 8.13 -4.41 13.35
C ILE A 77 9.67 -4.36 13.36
N ASP A 78 10.28 -4.27 12.17
CA ASP A 78 11.75 -4.24 12.01
C ASP A 78 12.29 -2.82 11.76
N GLY A 79 11.44 -1.79 11.94
CA GLY A 79 11.73 -0.41 11.55
C GLY A 79 11.52 -0.12 10.06
N ALA A 80 11.17 1.14 9.76
CA ALA A 80 10.75 1.58 8.43
C ALA A 80 11.79 1.27 7.33
N GLN A 81 13.08 1.46 7.63
CA GLN A 81 14.14 1.25 6.65
C GLN A 81 14.32 -0.24 6.30
N HIS A 82 14.25 -1.13 7.30
CA HIS A 82 14.35 -2.57 7.06
C HIS A 82 13.14 -3.07 6.26
N THR A 83 11.94 -2.59 6.63
CA THR A 83 10.71 -2.88 5.89
C THR A 83 10.79 -2.39 4.44
N ARG A 84 11.30 -1.18 4.21
CA ARG A 84 11.54 -0.66 2.85
C ARG A 84 12.44 -1.57 2.04
N ARG A 85 13.59 -1.99 2.59
CA ARG A 85 14.53 -2.90 1.90
C ARG A 85 13.88 -4.24 1.56
N ARG A 86 13.11 -4.82 2.49
CA ARG A 86 12.39 -6.09 2.26
C ARG A 86 11.39 -5.97 1.11
N TRP A 87 10.56 -4.92 1.10
CA TRP A 87 9.60 -4.68 0.02
C TRP A 87 10.28 -4.44 -1.33
N ARG A 88 11.35 -3.64 -1.34
CA ARG A 88 12.17 -3.41 -2.55
C ARG A 88 12.75 -4.71 -3.10
N GLY A 89 13.32 -5.55 -2.25
CA GLY A 89 13.87 -6.85 -2.66
C GLY A 89 12.82 -7.74 -3.34
N LEU A 90 11.62 -7.80 -2.78
CA LEU A 90 10.51 -8.58 -3.35
C LEU A 90 10.05 -8.05 -4.71
N VAL A 91 9.92 -6.72 -4.86
CA VAL A 91 9.53 -6.10 -6.14
C VAL A 91 10.60 -6.33 -7.21
N THR A 92 11.88 -6.17 -6.86
CA THR A 92 12.99 -6.41 -7.79
C THR A 92 13.02 -7.87 -8.23
N ALA A 93 12.92 -8.83 -7.30
CA ALA A 93 12.88 -10.25 -7.63
C ALA A 93 11.72 -10.60 -8.59
N ARG A 94 10.53 -10.04 -8.34
CA ARG A 94 9.37 -10.22 -9.24
C ARG A 94 9.58 -9.59 -10.61
N ARG A 95 10.22 -8.42 -10.69
CA ARG A 95 10.53 -7.78 -11.98
C ARG A 95 11.52 -8.61 -12.79
N ASP A 96 12.50 -9.21 -12.13
CA ASP A 96 13.49 -10.05 -12.80
C ASP A 96 12.87 -11.35 -13.30
N ASP A 97 12.02 -11.99 -12.51
CA ASP A 97 11.23 -13.17 -12.93
C ASP A 97 10.35 -12.88 -14.17
N LEU A 98 9.65 -11.73 -14.18
CA LEU A 98 8.85 -11.29 -15.33
C LEU A 98 9.69 -11.01 -16.58
N ARG A 99 10.91 -10.51 -16.42
CA ARG A 99 11.84 -10.28 -17.54
C ARG A 99 12.41 -11.60 -18.07
N MET A 100 12.65 -12.58 -17.21
CA MET A 100 13.18 -13.88 -17.58
C MET A 100 12.12 -14.82 -18.18
N SER A 101 10.84 -14.51 -17.97
CA SER A 101 9.69 -15.27 -18.51
C SER A 101 9.19 -14.75 -19.87
N LEU A 102 9.83 -13.71 -20.43
CA LEU A 102 9.60 -13.15 -21.77
C LEU A 102 10.63 -13.67 -22.77
#